data_AF-M1NHB1-F1
#
_entry.id   AF-M1NHB1-F1
#
_cell.length_a   1.000
_cell.length_b   1.000
_cell.length_c   1.000
_cell.angle_alpha   90.00
_cell.angle_beta   90.00
_cell.angle_gamma   90.00
#
_symmetry.space_group_name_H-M   'P 1'
#
loop_
_entity.id
_entity.type
_entity.pdbx_description
1 polymer ?
#
loop_
_entity_poly.entity_id
_entity_poly.type
_entity_poly.pdbx_seq_one_letter_code
_entity_poly.pdbx_strand_id
1 'polypeptide(L)'
;MKIVVINSNGPMGSSVVGAIVEKFGYLNAPVRNLGLNRCLLSQNETDIGRFKQNFINMFTSQSKKIKMGGVSMLDRDSGPSYCPIDKSLIEKEISDIEKSEFTSISDLYTSLRSAYTKAIKYKTSKHVPGKHIEYTTYFDQYPTKELCDAYVDEFKDVTFIHMHRNFVGWVESVMSQYFSGSHRWHIILLHALRRRYVDYENSIKHCPGLHIDFDSLFKEDRNQVIAAIAEELCEPVPLLKWDNVSYDLYGQLRDFSSTFTLADVEGTHLSSGTRWFIRYCVEKEKITRFHDLIFYVFCLYDAAIFVIKKRLKAARL
;
A
#
# COMPACT_ATOMS: atom_id res chain seq x y z
N MET A 1 -14.15 11.19 14.02
CA MET A 1 -13.44 10.04 13.44
C MET A 1 -11.98 10.44 13.24
N LYS A 2 -11.04 9.52 13.49
CA LYS A 2 -9.62 9.67 13.16
C LYS A 2 -9.28 8.81 11.94
N ILE A 3 -8.57 9.36 10.97
CA ILE A 3 -8.11 8.63 9.79
C ILE A 3 -6.61 8.86 9.58
N VAL A 4 -5.88 7.78 9.34
CA VAL A 4 -4.47 7.82 8.94
C VAL A 4 -4.40 7.48 7.46
N VAL A 5 -4.00 8.45 6.65
CA VAL A 5 -3.84 8.30 5.21
C VAL A 5 -2.39 7.93 4.93
N ILE A 6 -2.15 6.65 4.63
CA ILE A 6 -0.82 6.16 4.27
C ILE A 6 -0.69 6.18 2.76
N ASN A 7 0.12 7.12 2.29
CA ASN A 7 0.36 7.43 0.90
C ASN A 7 1.62 6.68 0.43
N SER A 8 1.51 6.00 -0.72
CA SER A 8 2.65 5.36 -1.38
C SER A 8 2.47 5.31 -2.89
N ASN A 9 3.55 5.53 -3.64
CA ASN A 9 3.57 5.30 -5.09
C ASN A 9 4.08 3.90 -5.39
N GLY A 10 3.20 2.90 -5.41
CA GLY A 10 3.59 1.51 -5.63
C GLY A 10 4.09 0.80 -4.35
N PRO A 11 4.93 -0.24 -4.46
CA PRO A 11 5.40 -1.01 -3.30
C PRO A 11 6.47 -0.27 -2.50
N MET A 12 6.03 0.54 -1.54
CA MET A 12 6.90 1.31 -0.64
C MET A 12 6.69 0.93 0.83
N GLY A 13 6.27 -0.31 1.13
CA GLY A 13 6.13 -0.78 2.51
C GLY A 13 4.99 -0.14 3.30
N SER A 14 4.00 0.48 2.64
CA SER A 14 2.84 1.08 3.31
C SER A 14 2.10 0.10 4.22
N SER A 15 2.06 -1.19 3.87
CA SER A 15 1.50 -2.25 4.74
C SER A 15 2.27 -2.46 6.04
N VAL A 16 3.59 -2.25 6.06
CA VAL A 16 4.42 -2.33 7.28
C VAL A 16 4.09 -1.16 8.20
N VAL A 17 4.00 0.05 7.65
CA VAL A 17 3.57 1.24 8.41
C VAL A 17 2.15 1.06 8.94
N GLY A 18 1.23 0.60 8.10
CA GLY A 18 -0.14 0.34 8.56
C GLY A 18 -0.22 -0.75 9.62
N ALA A 19 0.66 -1.75 9.61
CA ALA A 19 0.77 -2.74 10.67
C ALA A 19 1.35 -2.19 11.99
N ILE A 20 2.20 -1.16 11.92
CA ILE A 20 2.65 -0.38 13.10
C ILE A 20 1.49 0.46 13.63
N VAL A 21 0.83 1.24 12.76
CA VAL A 21 -0.30 2.12 13.11
C VAL A 21 -1.48 1.32 13.69
N GLU A 22 -1.70 0.09 13.23
CA GLU A 22 -2.68 -0.83 13.81
C GLU A 22 -2.47 -1.04 15.33
N LYS A 23 -1.22 -0.99 15.81
CA LYS A 23 -0.92 -1.21 17.23
C LYS A 23 -1.38 -0.07 18.13
N PHE A 24 -1.68 1.10 17.55
CA PHE A 24 -2.34 2.24 18.20
C PHE A 24 -3.88 2.13 18.18
N GLY A 25 -4.42 0.99 17.72
CA GLY A 25 -5.85 0.69 17.71
C GLY A 25 -6.58 1.10 16.44
N TYR A 26 -5.87 1.48 15.38
CA TYR A 26 -6.46 1.83 14.08
C TYR A 26 -6.83 0.57 13.28
N LEU A 27 -7.94 0.61 12.54
CA LEU A 27 -8.36 -0.46 11.66
C LEU A 27 -7.44 -0.53 10.43
N ASN A 28 -6.53 -1.50 10.42
CA ASN A 28 -5.78 -1.88 9.25
C ASN A 28 -6.60 -2.88 8.41
N ALA A 29 -7.37 -2.42 7.42
CA ALA A 29 -8.05 -3.33 6.49
C ALA A 29 -7.26 -3.42 5.17
N PRO A 30 -7.11 -4.62 4.57
CA PRO A 30 -6.37 -4.84 3.33
C PRO A 30 -7.17 -4.40 2.10
N VAL A 31 -7.53 -3.12 2.08
CA VAL A 31 -8.35 -2.48 1.05
C VAL A 31 -7.63 -1.25 0.56
N ARG A 32 -7.66 -1.03 -0.74
CA ARG A 32 -7.03 0.12 -1.41
C ARG A 32 -7.78 0.44 -2.68
N ASN A 33 -7.58 1.65 -3.21
CA ASN A 33 -8.11 2.07 -4.52
C ASN A 33 -9.63 1.97 -4.62
N LEU A 34 -10.32 2.29 -3.52
CA LEU A 34 -11.79 2.26 -3.47
C LEU A 34 -12.40 3.47 -4.18
N GLY A 35 -11.61 4.50 -4.46
CA GLY A 35 -12.07 5.73 -5.12
C GLY A 35 -12.35 6.89 -4.17
N LEU A 36 -11.94 6.78 -2.89
CA LEU A 36 -12.17 7.83 -1.89
C LEU A 36 -11.60 9.19 -2.32
N ASN A 37 -10.36 9.24 -2.82
CA ASN A 37 -9.76 10.52 -3.28
C ASN A 37 -10.63 11.25 -4.31
N ARG A 38 -11.19 10.51 -5.28
CA ARG A 38 -12.07 11.09 -6.29
C ARG A 38 -13.39 11.56 -5.67
N CYS A 39 -13.97 10.73 -4.81
CA CYS A 39 -15.19 11.04 -4.09
C CYS A 39 -15.06 12.32 -3.26
N LEU A 40 -13.95 12.52 -2.56
CA LEU A 40 -13.67 13.70 -1.75
C LEU A 40 -13.56 14.99 -2.59
N LEU A 41 -12.93 14.91 -3.75
CA LEU A 41 -12.71 16.06 -4.62
C LEU A 41 -13.94 16.46 -5.43
N SER A 42 -14.71 15.48 -5.92
CA SER A 42 -15.84 15.76 -6.82
C SER A 42 -17.16 15.92 -6.09
N GLN A 43 -17.34 15.24 -4.95
CA GLN A 43 -18.54 15.21 -4.12
C GLN A 43 -19.85 14.97 -4.89
N ASN A 44 -19.79 14.39 -6.08
CA ASN A 44 -20.96 14.12 -6.90
C ASN A 44 -21.54 12.73 -6.59
N GLU A 45 -22.84 12.57 -6.81
CA GLU A 45 -23.56 11.31 -6.54
C GLU A 45 -22.97 10.11 -7.28
N THR A 46 -22.44 10.32 -8.49
CA THR A 46 -21.86 9.26 -9.31
C THR A 46 -20.60 8.67 -8.67
N ASP A 47 -19.71 9.52 -8.18
CA ASP A 47 -18.45 9.10 -7.54
C ASP A 47 -18.71 8.52 -6.14
N ILE A 48 -19.69 9.03 -5.40
CA ILE A 48 -20.16 8.45 -4.14
C ILE A 48 -20.71 7.03 -4.37
N GLY A 49 -21.62 6.88 -5.35
CA GLY A 49 -22.16 5.58 -5.75
C GLY A 49 -21.07 4.60 -6.18
N ARG A 50 -20.07 5.08 -6.93
CA ARG A 50 -18.92 4.28 -7.35
C ARG A 50 -18.04 3.86 -6.17
N PHE A 51 -17.75 4.77 -5.23
CA PHE A 51 -16.98 4.46 -4.03
C PHE A 51 -17.66 3.36 -3.20
N LYS A 52 -18.97 3.50 -2.96
CA LYS A 52 -19.82 2.51 -2.29
C LYS A 52 -19.78 1.15 -3.02
N GLN A 53 -20.00 1.14 -4.33
CA GLN A 53 -19.99 -0.11 -5.12
C GLN A 53 -18.61 -0.78 -5.14
N ASN A 54 -17.52 -0.01 -5.25
CA ASN A 54 -16.16 -0.55 -5.20
C ASN A 54 -15.89 -1.25 -3.87
N PHE A 55 -16.37 -0.69 -2.77
CA PHE A 55 -16.24 -1.30 -1.45
C PHE A 55 -17.04 -2.61 -1.35
N ILE A 56 -18.29 -2.63 -1.81
CA ILE A 56 -19.15 -3.83 -1.82
C ILE A 56 -18.56 -4.95 -2.72
N ASN A 57 -18.01 -4.57 -3.86
CA ASN A 57 -17.33 -5.49 -4.77
C ASN A 57 -16.08 -6.10 -4.10
N MET A 58 -15.33 -5.27 -3.37
CA MET A 58 -14.18 -5.73 -2.59
C MET A 58 -14.60 -6.74 -1.52
N PHE A 59 -15.67 -6.48 -0.76
CA PHE A 59 -16.23 -7.46 0.18
C PHE A 59 -16.57 -8.78 -0.51
N THR A 60 -17.26 -8.72 -1.65
CA THR A 60 -17.66 -9.94 -2.36
C THR A 60 -16.45 -10.69 -2.92
N SER A 61 -15.36 -9.99 -3.27
CA SER A 61 -14.11 -10.63 -3.67
C SER A 61 -13.38 -11.28 -2.50
N GLN A 62 -13.32 -10.60 -1.36
CA GLN A 62 -12.61 -11.05 -0.16
C GLN A 62 -13.39 -12.13 0.61
N SER A 63 -14.69 -12.32 0.35
CA SER A 63 -15.44 -13.45 0.93
C SER A 63 -15.15 -14.79 0.25
N LYS A 64 -14.39 -14.78 -0.85
CA LYS A 64 -13.97 -15.98 -1.59
C LYS A 64 -12.55 -16.37 -1.17
N LYS A 65 -12.17 -17.62 -1.47
CA LYS A 65 -10.79 -18.08 -1.29
C LYS A 65 -9.85 -17.30 -2.21
N ILE A 66 -9.03 -16.44 -1.65
CA ILE A 66 -8.05 -15.62 -2.37
C ILE A 66 -6.66 -15.75 -1.73
N LYS A 67 -5.62 -15.44 -2.49
CA LYS A 67 -4.26 -15.24 -1.96
C LYS A 67 -4.05 -13.75 -1.75
N MET A 68 -3.71 -13.35 -0.53
CA MET A 68 -3.50 -11.94 -0.18
C MET A 68 -2.37 -11.79 0.83
N GLY A 69 -1.91 -10.54 0.96
CA GLY A 69 -0.87 -10.16 1.90
C GLY A 69 0.50 -10.76 1.63
N GLY A 70 1.36 -10.69 2.64
CA GLY A 70 2.74 -11.19 2.58
C GLY A 70 3.78 -10.09 2.46
N VAL A 71 5.04 -10.46 2.65
CA VAL A 71 6.19 -9.54 2.62
C VAL A 71 6.61 -9.20 1.19
N SER A 72 6.18 -10.00 0.21
CA SER A 72 6.42 -9.80 -1.22
C SER A 72 5.31 -10.45 -2.05
N MET A 73 5.27 -10.12 -3.35
CA MET A 73 4.36 -10.77 -4.30
C MET A 73 4.63 -12.28 -4.44
N LEU A 74 5.90 -12.69 -4.38
CA LEU A 74 6.28 -14.10 -4.43
C LEU A 74 5.77 -14.86 -3.21
N ASP A 75 5.92 -14.26 -2.02
CA ASP A 75 5.43 -14.80 -0.76
C ASP A 75 3.90 -14.98 -0.83
N ARG A 76 3.17 -13.93 -1.23
CA ARG A 76 1.71 -13.98 -1.47
C ARG A 76 1.31 -15.13 -2.40
N ASP A 77 1.94 -15.22 -3.56
CA ASP A 77 1.58 -16.18 -4.60
C ASP A 77 1.91 -17.62 -4.18
N SER A 78 2.89 -17.81 -3.29
CA SER A 78 3.23 -19.12 -2.70
C SER A 78 2.38 -19.50 -1.49
N GLY A 79 1.73 -18.52 -0.86
CA GLY A 79 0.91 -18.73 0.34
C GLY A 79 -0.41 -19.48 0.08
N PRO A 80 -1.07 -19.95 1.16
CA PRO A 80 -2.39 -20.58 1.08
C PRO A 80 -3.46 -19.57 0.68
N SER A 81 -4.50 -20.04 -0.01
CA SER A 81 -5.71 -19.24 -0.23
C SER A 81 -6.70 -19.42 0.92
N TYR A 82 -7.36 -18.34 1.33
CA TYR A 82 -8.35 -18.33 2.41
C TYR A 82 -9.40 -17.25 2.17
N CYS A 83 -10.50 -17.31 2.92
CA CYS A 83 -11.52 -16.27 2.95
C CYS A 83 -11.19 -15.30 4.09
N PRO A 84 -10.59 -14.13 3.82
CA PRO A 84 -10.26 -13.16 4.87
C PRO A 84 -11.49 -12.61 5.60
N ILE A 85 -12.66 -12.63 4.97
CA ILE A 85 -13.89 -12.10 5.57
C ILE A 85 -15.05 -13.11 5.48
N ASP A 86 -15.97 -12.98 6.43
CA ASP A 86 -17.25 -13.68 6.45
C ASP A 86 -18.35 -12.71 6.05
N LYS A 87 -18.80 -12.80 4.79
CA LYS A 87 -19.87 -11.93 4.29
C LYS A 87 -21.19 -12.17 5.02
N SER A 88 -21.45 -13.40 5.48
CA SER A 88 -22.71 -13.75 6.14
C SER A 88 -22.95 -12.96 7.43
N LEU A 89 -21.87 -12.52 8.10
CA LEU A 89 -21.94 -11.72 9.32
C LEU A 89 -22.40 -10.28 9.08
N ILE A 90 -22.43 -9.82 7.82
CA ILE A 90 -22.68 -8.42 7.46
C ILE A 90 -23.66 -8.26 6.30
N GLU A 91 -24.42 -9.30 5.94
CA GLU A 91 -25.38 -9.23 4.83
C GLU A 91 -26.42 -8.14 5.05
N LYS A 92 -26.92 -8.03 6.29
CA LYS A 92 -27.86 -6.99 6.66
C LYS A 92 -27.22 -5.61 6.54
N GLU A 93 -26.04 -5.40 7.13
CA GLU A 93 -25.32 -4.13 7.06
C GLU A 93 -25.01 -3.71 5.63
N ILE A 94 -24.62 -4.64 4.75
CA ILE A 94 -24.40 -4.34 3.33
C ILE A 94 -25.71 -3.89 2.68
N SER A 95 -26.82 -4.60 2.92
CA SER A 95 -28.14 -4.23 2.35
C SER A 95 -28.62 -2.87 2.88
N ASP A 96 -28.40 -2.60 4.16
CA ASP A 96 -28.74 -1.32 4.80
C ASP A 96 -27.89 -0.20 4.20
N ILE A 97 -26.59 -0.40 4.04
CA ILE A 97 -25.69 0.56 3.38
C ILE A 97 -26.13 0.80 1.93
N GLU A 98 -26.50 -0.24 1.18
CA GLU A 98 -27.00 -0.15 -0.20
C GLU A 98 -28.22 0.76 -0.34
N LYS A 99 -29.15 0.69 0.61
CA LYS A 99 -30.40 1.46 0.61
C LYS A 99 -30.29 2.83 1.27
N SER A 100 -29.28 3.03 2.12
CA SER A 100 -29.11 4.27 2.87
C SER A 100 -28.57 5.39 1.98
N GLU A 101 -29.13 6.57 2.19
CA GLU A 101 -28.53 7.85 1.80
C GLU A 101 -27.66 8.34 2.95
N PHE A 102 -26.46 8.79 2.63
CA PHE A 102 -25.50 9.27 3.62
C PHE A 102 -25.39 10.79 3.52
N THR A 103 -25.44 11.46 4.67
CA THR A 103 -25.33 12.92 4.78
C THR A 103 -23.92 13.43 4.56
N SER A 104 -22.91 12.57 4.69
CA SER A 104 -21.50 12.89 4.47
C SER A 104 -20.73 11.68 3.93
N ILE A 105 -19.59 11.93 3.29
CA ILE A 105 -18.68 10.86 2.82
C ILE A 105 -18.08 10.13 4.04
N SER A 106 -17.88 10.84 5.15
CA SER A 106 -17.35 10.31 6.39
C SER A 106 -18.28 9.30 7.06
N ASP A 107 -19.60 9.52 7.00
CA ASP A 107 -20.60 8.59 7.52
C ASP A 107 -20.64 7.31 6.67
N LEU A 108 -20.60 7.45 5.34
CA LEU A 108 -20.52 6.32 4.41
C LEU A 108 -19.23 5.52 4.66
N TYR A 109 -18.09 6.21 4.75
CA TYR A 109 -16.79 5.59 5.01
C TYR A 109 -16.79 4.82 6.33
N THR A 110 -17.28 5.45 7.41
CA THR A 110 -17.39 4.83 8.74
C THR A 110 -18.26 3.58 8.69
N SER A 111 -19.40 3.64 8.01
CA SER A 111 -20.35 2.52 7.90
C SER A 111 -19.73 1.33 7.16
N LEU A 112 -19.08 1.60 6.03
CA LEU A 112 -18.36 0.58 5.25
C LEU A 112 -17.21 -0.07 6.05
N ARG A 113 -16.40 0.74 6.74
CA ARG A 113 -15.28 0.25 7.57
C ARG A 113 -15.74 -0.50 8.82
N SER A 114 -16.85 -0.10 9.41
CA SER A 114 -17.47 -0.78 10.56
C SER A 114 -18.02 -2.14 10.17
N ALA A 115 -18.71 -2.23 9.02
CA ALA A 115 -19.09 -3.52 8.44
C ALA A 115 -17.86 -4.39 8.19
N TYR A 116 -16.77 -3.81 7.68
CA TYR A 116 -15.55 -4.58 7.42
C TYR A 116 -14.99 -5.21 8.68
N THR A 117 -14.92 -4.42 9.76
CA THR A 117 -14.43 -4.88 11.06
C THR A 117 -15.19 -6.09 11.59
N LYS A 118 -16.52 -6.12 11.41
CA LYS A 118 -17.38 -7.24 11.84
C LYS A 118 -17.14 -8.52 11.04
N ALA A 119 -16.73 -8.39 9.78
CA ALA A 119 -16.57 -9.53 8.87
C ALA A 119 -15.18 -10.16 8.89
N ILE A 120 -14.13 -9.50 9.42
CA ILE A 120 -12.76 -10.03 9.41
C ILE A 120 -12.67 -11.38 10.13
N LYS A 121 -12.08 -12.40 9.47
CA LYS A 121 -11.85 -13.74 10.04
C LYS A 121 -10.40 -14.03 10.40
N TYR A 122 -9.45 -13.44 9.69
CA TYR A 122 -8.04 -13.85 9.76
C TYR A 122 -7.27 -13.22 10.93
N LYS A 123 -7.88 -12.25 11.63
CA LYS A 123 -7.31 -11.63 12.82
C LYS A 123 -8.40 -11.20 13.79
N THR A 124 -8.06 -11.15 15.07
CA THR A 124 -8.89 -10.49 16.06
C THR A 124 -8.67 -8.99 15.97
N SER A 125 -9.69 -8.25 15.58
CA SER A 125 -9.61 -6.80 15.51
C SER A 125 -9.55 -6.20 16.93
N LYS A 126 -8.43 -5.58 17.30
CA LYS A 126 -8.31 -4.73 18.51
C LYS A 126 -8.66 -3.26 18.22
N HIS A 127 -9.44 -3.03 17.16
CA HIS A 127 -9.79 -1.71 16.67
C HIS A 127 -10.60 -0.91 17.68
N VAL A 128 -10.19 0.35 17.87
CA VAL A 128 -10.97 1.36 18.57
C VAL A 128 -11.95 1.98 17.58
N PRO A 129 -13.27 1.95 17.83
CA PRO A 129 -14.27 2.53 16.92
C PRO A 129 -13.92 3.95 16.45
N GLY A 130 -14.00 4.18 15.15
CA GLY A 130 -13.73 5.48 14.54
C GLY A 130 -12.26 5.82 14.33
N LYS A 131 -11.33 4.83 14.42
CA LYS A 131 -9.93 4.98 14.04
C LYS A 131 -9.61 4.12 12.81
N HIS A 132 -9.31 4.72 11.67
CA HIS A 132 -9.15 3.96 10.42
C HIS A 132 -7.83 4.25 9.69
N ILE A 133 -7.32 3.26 8.95
CA ILE A 133 -6.21 3.43 8.01
C ILE A 133 -6.76 3.43 6.59
N GLU A 134 -6.42 4.46 5.82
CA GLU A 134 -6.65 4.54 4.38
C GLU A 134 -5.33 4.36 3.63
N TYR A 135 -5.25 3.32 2.82
CA TYR A 135 -4.13 3.12 1.91
C TYR A 135 -4.42 3.81 0.59
N THR A 136 -3.72 4.91 0.33
CA THR A 136 -3.87 5.65 -0.92
C THR A 136 -2.69 5.37 -1.85
N THR A 137 -3.00 5.14 -3.12
CA THR A 137 -2.01 5.08 -4.20
C THR A 137 -2.37 6.10 -5.26
N TYR A 138 -1.37 6.55 -6.03
CA TYR A 138 -1.56 7.57 -7.06
C TYR A 138 -2.03 8.93 -6.52
N PHE A 139 -1.52 9.31 -5.35
CA PHE A 139 -1.80 10.61 -4.73
C PHE A 139 -1.39 11.77 -5.66
N ASP A 140 -0.36 11.53 -6.47
CA ASP A 140 0.19 12.41 -7.52
C ASP A 140 -0.73 12.63 -8.73
N GLN A 141 -1.78 11.82 -8.88
CA GLN A 141 -2.76 11.98 -9.97
C GLN A 141 -3.89 12.97 -9.65
N TYR A 142 -3.86 13.57 -8.46
CA TYR A 142 -4.85 14.52 -7.99
C TYR A 142 -4.19 15.86 -7.64
N PRO A 143 -4.93 16.99 -7.65
CA PRO A 143 -4.45 18.25 -7.10
C PRO A 143 -4.18 18.06 -5.61
N THR A 144 -2.91 17.84 -5.25
CA THR A 144 -2.56 17.20 -3.98
C THR A 144 -2.92 18.04 -2.76
N LYS A 145 -2.73 19.35 -2.87
CA LYS A 145 -3.15 20.31 -1.84
C LYS A 145 -4.66 20.25 -1.61
N GLU A 146 -5.45 20.38 -2.68
CA GLU A 146 -6.91 20.32 -2.61
C GLU A 146 -7.39 18.97 -2.05
N LEU A 147 -6.68 17.87 -2.37
CA LEU A 147 -6.99 16.57 -1.82
C LEU A 147 -6.73 16.51 -0.31
N CYS A 148 -5.59 17.02 0.16
CA CYS A 148 -5.30 17.12 1.59
C CYS A 148 -6.36 17.96 2.31
N ASP A 149 -6.70 19.12 1.76
CA ASP A 149 -7.74 20.02 2.29
C ASP A 149 -9.09 19.29 2.35
N ALA A 150 -9.48 18.59 1.28
CA ALA A 150 -10.74 17.81 1.25
C ALA A 150 -10.79 16.66 2.27
N TYR A 151 -9.65 16.02 2.58
CA TYR A 151 -9.60 15.06 3.68
C TYR A 151 -9.84 15.74 5.03
N VAL A 152 -9.21 16.90 5.28
CA VAL A 152 -9.36 17.65 6.54
C VAL A 152 -10.78 18.20 6.71
N ASP A 153 -11.40 18.65 5.61
CA ASP A 153 -12.78 19.15 5.62
C ASP A 153 -13.79 18.04 5.92
N GLU A 154 -13.58 16.83 5.37
CA GLU A 154 -14.50 15.70 5.53
C GLU A 154 -14.30 14.96 6.86
N PHE A 155 -13.07 14.91 7.38
CA PHE A 155 -12.72 14.09 8.53
C PHE A 155 -12.16 14.91 9.68
N LYS A 156 -12.72 14.73 10.88
CA LYS A 156 -12.37 15.51 12.08
C LYS A 156 -10.88 15.51 12.45
N ASP A 157 -10.18 14.40 12.24
CA ASP A 157 -8.79 14.23 12.64
C ASP A 157 -8.07 13.38 11.59
N VAL A 158 -7.17 14.01 10.84
CA VAL A 158 -6.46 13.41 9.70
C VAL A 158 -4.98 13.47 9.94
N THR A 159 -4.34 12.30 9.93
CA THR A 159 -2.89 12.19 9.89
C THR A 159 -2.47 11.67 8.53
N PHE A 160 -1.52 12.34 7.88
CA PHE A 160 -0.92 11.85 6.65
C PHE A 160 0.44 11.23 6.94
N ILE A 161 0.71 10.10 6.29
CA ILE A 161 2.04 9.48 6.28
C ILE A 161 2.45 9.25 4.83
N HIS A 162 3.58 9.84 4.44
CA HIS A 162 4.12 9.79 3.08
C HIS A 162 5.33 8.87 3.02
N MET A 163 5.25 7.83 2.19
CA MET A 163 6.34 6.86 2.03
C MET A 163 7.33 7.30 0.96
N HIS A 164 8.62 7.31 1.31
CA HIS A 164 9.71 7.56 0.38
C HIS A 164 10.49 6.29 0.11
N ARG A 165 11.07 6.20 -1.08
CA ARG A 165 12.07 5.19 -1.41
C ARG A 165 13.00 5.78 -2.46
N ASN A 166 14.29 5.49 -2.37
CA ASN A 166 15.22 5.92 -3.42
C ASN A 166 14.79 5.35 -4.78
N PHE A 167 15.05 6.10 -5.86
CA PHE A 167 14.55 5.76 -7.20
C PHE A 167 14.94 4.36 -7.67
N VAL A 168 16.17 3.90 -7.38
CA VAL A 168 16.66 2.58 -7.80
C VAL A 168 15.88 1.48 -7.08
N GLY A 169 15.76 1.57 -5.76
CA GLY A 169 14.96 0.64 -4.95
C GLY A 169 13.48 0.67 -5.32
N TRP A 170 12.96 1.84 -5.68
CA TRP A 170 11.59 1.96 -6.20
C TRP A 170 11.41 1.21 -7.53
N VAL A 171 12.32 1.42 -8.50
CA VAL A 171 12.30 0.70 -9.78
C VAL A 171 12.43 -0.81 -9.56
N GLU A 172 13.33 -1.26 -8.69
CA GLU A 172 13.48 -2.68 -8.32
C GLU A 172 12.14 -3.32 -7.93
N SER A 173 11.37 -2.63 -7.08
CA SER A 173 10.11 -3.17 -6.56
C SER A 173 8.94 -3.00 -7.56
N VAL A 174 8.95 -1.98 -8.42
CA VAL A 174 8.06 -1.94 -9.59
C VAL A 174 8.32 -3.15 -10.50
N MET A 175 9.58 -3.49 -10.73
CA MET A 175 9.98 -4.61 -11.60
C MET A 175 9.62 -5.97 -10.99
N SER A 176 9.68 -6.12 -9.66
CA SER A 176 9.24 -7.35 -8.98
C SER A 176 7.77 -7.68 -9.26
N GLN A 177 6.90 -6.65 -9.27
CA GLN A 177 5.50 -6.79 -9.63
C GLN A 177 5.34 -7.06 -11.13
N TYR A 178 6.08 -6.32 -11.95
CA TYR A 178 6.04 -6.41 -13.39
C TYR A 178 6.39 -7.81 -13.91
N PHE A 179 7.51 -8.37 -13.44
CA PHE A 179 7.97 -9.72 -13.82
C PHE A 179 7.04 -10.84 -13.31
N SER A 180 6.33 -10.60 -12.22
CA SER A 180 5.36 -11.55 -11.67
C SER A 180 4.04 -11.56 -12.45
N GLY A 181 3.68 -10.46 -13.10
CA GLY A 181 2.42 -10.28 -13.81
C GLY A 181 2.33 -10.95 -15.19
N SER A 182 1.16 -10.86 -15.83
CA SER A 182 0.92 -11.28 -17.21
C SER A 182 1.59 -10.35 -18.24
N HIS A 183 1.81 -9.09 -17.87
CA HIS A 183 2.35 -8.03 -18.75
C HIS A 183 3.88 -8.00 -18.80
N ARG A 184 4.58 -9.01 -18.28
CA ARG A 184 6.05 -8.99 -18.06
C ARG A 184 6.91 -8.79 -19.31
N TRP A 185 6.33 -8.90 -20.50
CA TRP A 185 7.00 -8.76 -21.80
C TRP A 185 6.62 -7.48 -22.54
N HIS A 186 5.81 -6.62 -21.93
CA HIS A 186 5.46 -5.34 -22.56
C HIS A 186 6.65 -4.37 -22.47
N ILE A 187 6.59 -3.29 -23.25
CA ILE A 187 7.64 -2.27 -23.16
C ILE A 187 7.44 -1.48 -21.86
N ILE A 188 8.52 -1.36 -21.09
CA ILE A 188 8.59 -0.48 -19.92
C ILE A 188 9.66 0.58 -20.16
N LEU A 189 9.30 1.84 -19.93
CA LEU A 189 10.11 3.00 -20.30
C LEU A 189 10.69 3.64 -19.03
N LEU A 190 12.02 3.74 -18.96
CA LEU A 190 12.72 4.29 -17.80
C LEU A 190 12.39 5.76 -17.59
N HIS A 191 12.26 6.55 -18.66
CA HIS A 191 11.88 7.96 -18.53
C HIS A 191 10.46 8.13 -17.98
N ALA A 192 9.53 7.25 -18.35
CA ALA A 192 8.15 7.29 -17.85
C ALA A 192 8.12 6.93 -16.35
N LEU A 193 8.92 5.95 -15.93
CA LEU A 193 9.13 5.61 -14.52
C LEU A 193 9.74 6.79 -13.75
N ARG A 194 10.77 7.44 -14.30
CA ARG A 194 11.40 8.61 -13.66
C ARG A 194 10.41 9.74 -13.46
N ARG A 195 9.66 10.09 -14.50
CA ARG A 195 8.62 11.12 -14.44
C ARG A 195 7.59 10.79 -13.36
N ARG A 196 7.01 9.59 -13.38
CA ARG A 196 6.05 9.16 -12.34
C ARG A 196 6.63 9.25 -10.92
N TYR A 197 7.91 8.90 -10.75
CA TYR A 197 8.58 9.03 -9.45
C TYR A 197 8.74 10.49 -9.02
N VAL A 198 9.23 11.35 -9.93
CA VAL A 198 9.45 12.77 -9.67
C VAL A 198 8.13 13.50 -9.43
N ASP A 199 7.10 13.21 -10.22
CA ASP A 199 5.75 13.77 -10.07
C ASP A 199 5.21 13.45 -8.66
N TYR A 200 5.39 12.21 -8.21
CA TYR A 200 5.05 11.80 -6.86
C TYR A 200 5.83 12.55 -5.78
N GLU A 201 7.16 12.49 -5.80
CA GLU A 201 7.99 13.16 -4.79
C GLU A 201 7.68 14.66 -4.71
N ASN A 202 7.50 15.32 -5.87
CA ASN A 202 7.13 16.73 -5.93
C ASN A 202 5.73 17.00 -5.38
N SER A 203 4.76 16.12 -5.68
CA SER A 203 3.38 16.27 -5.21
C SER A 203 3.27 16.19 -3.69
N ILE A 204 4.05 15.31 -3.05
CA ILE A 204 3.97 15.07 -1.60
C ILE A 204 4.90 15.97 -0.78
N LYS A 205 5.94 16.57 -1.39
CA LYS A 205 6.96 17.36 -0.69
C LYS A 205 6.41 18.47 0.21
N HIS A 206 5.25 19.01 -0.15
CA HIS A 206 4.60 20.11 0.57
C HIS A 206 3.28 19.69 1.24
N CYS A 207 2.97 18.40 1.23
CA CYS A 207 1.83 17.89 1.96
C CYS A 207 2.12 17.92 3.47
N PRO A 208 1.11 18.18 4.31
CA PRO A 208 1.27 18.03 5.75
C PRO A 208 1.46 16.56 6.11
N GLY A 209 2.13 16.28 7.22
CA GLY A 209 2.24 14.95 7.79
C GLY A 209 3.66 14.41 7.91
N LEU A 210 3.77 13.14 8.30
CA LEU A 210 5.03 12.47 8.53
C LEU A 210 5.59 11.86 7.25
N HIS A 211 6.86 12.12 6.99
CA HIS A 211 7.60 11.56 5.85
C HIS A 211 8.52 10.41 6.32
N ILE A 212 8.28 9.20 5.82
CA ILE A 212 9.02 7.99 6.23
C ILE A 212 9.81 7.43 5.05
N ASP A 213 11.13 7.31 5.20
CA ASP A 213 11.95 6.56 4.25
C ASP A 213 11.77 5.05 4.46
N PHE A 214 11.56 4.32 3.37
CA PHE A 214 11.30 2.89 3.38
C PHE A 214 12.40 2.09 4.09
N ASP A 215 13.69 2.44 3.91
CA ASP A 215 14.78 1.67 4.49
C ASP A 215 14.82 1.81 6.02
N SER A 216 14.34 2.94 6.56
CA SER A 216 14.28 3.19 8.02
C SER A 216 13.37 2.20 8.77
N LEU A 217 12.40 1.59 8.07
CA LEU A 217 11.48 0.61 8.66
C LEU A 217 12.18 -0.71 9.05
N PHE A 218 13.27 -1.04 8.38
CA PHE A 218 13.95 -2.35 8.48
C PHE A 218 15.33 -2.26 9.15
N LYS A 219 15.80 -1.05 9.46
CA LYS A 219 17.10 -0.80 10.11
C LYS A 219 16.95 -0.66 11.63
N GLU A 220 18.07 -0.48 12.32
CA GLU A 220 18.12 -0.22 13.77
C GLU A 220 17.29 1.01 14.18
N ASP A 221 17.01 1.91 13.24
CA ASP A 221 16.21 3.12 13.42
C ASP A 221 14.69 2.88 13.54
N ARG A 222 14.19 1.64 13.40
CA ARG A 222 12.75 1.33 13.46
C ARG A 222 12.06 1.89 14.71
N ASN A 223 12.73 1.86 15.86
CA ASN A 223 12.16 2.40 17.10
C ASN A 223 11.95 3.92 17.02
N GLN A 224 12.80 4.63 16.28
CA GLN A 224 12.63 6.06 16.00
C GLN A 224 11.43 6.28 15.08
N VAL A 225 11.23 5.41 14.08
CA VAL A 225 10.04 5.47 13.22
C VAL A 225 8.75 5.27 14.02
N ILE A 226 8.73 4.30 14.93
CA ILE A 226 7.58 4.06 15.83
C ILE A 226 7.32 5.29 16.71
N ALA A 227 8.37 5.92 17.25
CA ALA A 227 8.24 7.13 18.06
C ALA A 227 7.72 8.31 17.25
N ALA A 228 8.22 8.52 16.02
CA ALA A 228 7.75 9.57 15.12
C ALA A 228 6.28 9.36 14.72
N ILE A 229 5.86 8.11 14.45
CA ILE A 229 4.45 7.79 14.21
C ILE A 229 3.61 8.11 15.45
N ALA A 230 4.08 7.78 16.65
CA ALA A 230 3.36 8.07 17.89
C ALA A 230 3.18 9.59 18.10
N GLU A 231 4.23 10.37 17.88
CA GLU A 231 4.20 11.83 17.93
C GLU A 231 3.22 12.42 16.92
N GLU A 232 3.29 12.00 15.66
CA GLU A 232 2.39 12.47 14.60
C GLU A 232 0.92 12.12 14.89
N LEU A 233 0.65 10.94 15.45
CA LEU A 233 -0.70 10.53 15.85
C LEU A 233 -1.19 11.24 17.13
N CYS A 234 -0.30 11.97 17.82
CA CYS A 234 -0.53 12.52 19.15
C CYS A 234 -0.97 11.44 20.16
N GLU A 235 -0.36 10.25 20.11
CA GLU A 235 -0.71 9.09 20.94
C GLU A 235 0.53 8.48 21.59
N PRO A 236 0.45 7.97 22.83
CA PRO A 236 1.60 7.33 23.46
C PRO A 236 1.97 6.04 22.71
N VAL A 237 3.27 5.74 22.64
CA VAL A 237 3.74 4.45 22.12
C VAL A 237 3.09 3.32 22.95
N PRO A 238 2.39 2.37 22.31
CA PRO A 238 1.74 1.28 23.02
C PRO A 238 2.74 0.46 23.84
N LEU A 239 2.36 0.12 25.08
CA LEU A 239 3.14 -0.73 25.98
C LEU A 239 3.02 -2.20 25.55
N LEU A 240 3.71 -2.55 24.47
CA LEU A 240 3.75 -3.90 23.92
C LEU A 240 5.18 -4.34 23.62
N LYS A 241 5.41 -5.65 23.68
CA LYS A 241 6.65 -6.29 23.21
C LYS A 241 6.55 -6.47 21.70
N TRP A 242 7.13 -5.55 20.94
CA TRP A 242 6.99 -5.47 19.47
C TRP A 242 7.47 -6.77 18.79
N ASP A 243 8.52 -7.38 19.30
CA ASP A 243 9.05 -8.67 18.86
C ASP A 243 8.09 -9.86 19.02
N ASN A 244 7.11 -9.75 19.92
CA ASN A 244 6.21 -10.84 20.33
C ASN A 244 4.78 -10.68 19.80
N VAL A 245 4.54 -9.76 18.86
CA VAL A 245 3.23 -9.57 18.24
C VAL A 245 3.26 -9.89 16.74
N SER A 246 2.10 -10.24 16.20
CA SER A 246 1.91 -10.40 14.76
C SER A 246 1.51 -9.08 14.10
N TYR A 247 1.86 -8.92 12.83
CA TYR A 247 1.66 -7.73 12.03
C TYR A 247 0.83 -8.07 10.80
N ASP A 248 -0.21 -7.28 10.53
CA ASP A 248 -1.05 -7.48 9.36
C ASP A 248 -0.44 -6.82 8.12
N LEU A 249 0.22 -7.64 7.30
CA LEU A 249 0.77 -7.22 6.02
C LEU A 249 -0.25 -7.45 4.92
N TYR A 250 -1.26 -6.57 4.87
CA TYR A 250 -2.27 -6.52 3.82
C TYR A 250 -3.10 -7.82 3.70
N GLY A 251 -3.61 -8.28 4.84
CA GLY A 251 -4.54 -9.40 4.95
C GLY A 251 -3.90 -10.64 5.58
N GLN A 252 -2.58 -10.66 5.72
CA GLN A 252 -1.82 -11.80 6.22
C GLN A 252 -1.01 -11.41 7.46
N LEU A 253 -1.23 -12.14 8.56
CA LEU A 253 -0.45 -11.97 9.78
C LEU A 253 0.94 -12.56 9.62
N ARG A 254 1.96 -11.78 9.96
CA ARG A 254 3.37 -12.18 9.97
C ARG A 254 4.01 -11.87 11.31
N ASP A 255 4.99 -12.67 11.72
CA ASP A 255 5.78 -12.37 12.90
C ASP A 255 6.66 -11.12 12.68
N PHE A 256 7.28 -10.67 13.76
CA PHE A 256 8.17 -9.51 13.75
C PHE A 256 9.35 -9.68 12.79
N SER A 257 10.03 -10.84 12.84
CA SER A 257 11.23 -11.10 12.04
C SER A 257 10.92 -11.06 10.54
N SER A 258 9.79 -11.64 10.13
CA SER A 258 9.31 -11.63 8.75
C SER A 258 8.93 -10.22 8.31
N THR A 259 8.23 -9.49 9.17
CA THR A 259 7.72 -8.13 8.88
C THR A 259 8.83 -7.11 8.70
N PHE A 260 9.82 -7.14 9.58
CA PHE A 260 10.91 -6.16 9.61
C PHE A 260 12.20 -6.68 8.99
N THR A 261 12.14 -7.78 8.26
CA THR A 261 13.19 -8.16 7.32
C THR A 261 12.84 -7.64 5.94
N LEU A 262 13.78 -6.95 5.31
CA LEU A 262 13.61 -6.49 3.94
C LEU A 262 13.52 -7.69 2.99
N ALA A 263 12.31 -8.04 2.57
CA ALA A 263 12.07 -9.13 1.62
C ALA A 263 12.48 -8.76 0.18
N ASP A 264 12.29 -7.48 -0.19
CA ASP A 264 12.69 -6.91 -1.47
C ASP A 264 14.08 -6.27 -1.35
N VAL A 265 15.13 -7.09 -1.29
CA VAL A 265 16.52 -6.58 -1.25
C VAL A 265 16.92 -6.06 -2.62
N GLU A 266 17.54 -4.88 -2.67
CA GLU A 266 18.10 -4.33 -3.90
C GLU A 266 19.04 -5.37 -4.57
N GLY A 267 18.70 -5.81 -5.78
CA GLY A 267 19.49 -6.82 -6.51
C GLY A 267 18.92 -8.22 -6.52
N THR A 268 17.70 -8.37 -6.03
CA THR A 268 16.97 -9.64 -6.08
C THR A 268 16.31 -9.84 -7.45
N HIS A 269 15.79 -8.76 -8.03
CA HIS A 269 14.99 -8.74 -9.24
C HIS A 269 15.73 -8.14 -10.44
N LEU A 270 16.52 -7.08 -10.23
CA LEU A 270 17.35 -6.49 -11.29
C LEU A 270 18.82 -6.89 -11.13
N SER A 271 19.48 -7.21 -12.25
CA SER A 271 20.90 -7.48 -12.24
C SER A 271 21.72 -6.27 -11.75
N SER A 272 22.94 -6.53 -11.29
CA SER A 272 23.87 -5.45 -10.92
C SER A 272 24.14 -4.48 -12.08
N GLY A 273 24.17 -4.99 -13.31
CA GLY A 273 24.34 -4.17 -14.52
C GLY A 273 23.16 -3.22 -14.76
N THR A 274 21.92 -3.74 -14.65
CA THR A 274 20.70 -2.95 -14.78
C THR A 274 20.65 -1.82 -13.73
N ARG A 275 20.95 -2.15 -12.48
CA ARG A 275 20.95 -1.16 -11.39
C ARG A 275 22.03 -0.11 -11.53
N TRP A 276 23.25 -0.52 -11.91
CA TRP A 276 24.32 0.42 -12.23
C TRP A 276 23.90 1.37 -13.34
N PHE A 277 23.27 0.86 -14.40
CA PHE A 277 22.77 1.69 -15.49
C PHE A 277 21.71 2.71 -15.02
N ILE A 278 20.75 2.30 -14.18
CA ILE A 278 19.75 3.22 -13.60
C ILE A 278 20.46 4.29 -12.76
N ARG A 279 21.36 3.90 -11.85
CA ARG A 279 22.15 4.83 -11.00
C ARG A 279 22.89 5.85 -11.85
N TYR A 280 23.63 5.38 -12.84
CA TYR A 280 24.36 6.23 -13.77
C TYR A 280 23.45 7.26 -14.45
N CYS A 281 22.28 6.83 -14.94
CA CYS A 281 21.35 7.76 -15.59
C CYS A 281 20.79 8.82 -14.63
N VAL A 282 20.54 8.45 -13.36
CA VAL A 282 20.08 9.37 -12.32
C VAL A 282 21.17 10.37 -11.95
N GLU A 283 22.39 9.90 -11.68
CA GLU A 283 23.55 10.73 -11.31
C GLU A 283 23.94 11.73 -12.39
N LYS A 284 23.73 11.38 -13.66
CA LYS A 284 23.96 12.28 -14.80
C LYS A 284 22.78 13.18 -15.12
N GLU A 285 21.66 13.06 -14.39
CA GLU A 285 20.39 13.74 -14.65
C GLU A 285 19.91 13.61 -16.10
N LYS A 286 20.24 12.47 -16.73
CA LYS A 286 20.02 12.22 -18.16
C LYS A 286 19.29 10.90 -18.33
N ILE A 287 17.96 10.95 -18.32
CA ILE A 287 17.11 9.84 -18.75
C ILE A 287 16.37 10.29 -20.02
N THR A 288 16.73 9.68 -21.15
CA THR A 288 16.20 10.01 -22.49
C THR A 288 15.60 8.77 -23.15
N ARG A 289 14.95 8.93 -24.32
CA ARG A 289 14.39 7.80 -25.08
C ARG A 289 15.41 6.74 -25.49
N PHE A 290 16.68 7.14 -25.70
CA PHE A 290 17.75 6.17 -25.96
C PHE A 290 18.01 5.26 -24.77
N HIS A 291 17.93 5.80 -23.55
CA HIS A 291 18.09 5.04 -22.32
C HIS A 291 16.96 4.03 -22.12
N ASP A 292 15.75 4.30 -22.63
CA ASP A 292 14.66 3.32 -22.58
C ASP A 292 14.97 2.05 -23.36
N LEU A 293 15.60 2.18 -24.53
CA LEU A 293 15.94 1.01 -25.35
C LEU A 293 16.94 0.11 -24.61
N ILE A 294 17.99 0.71 -24.06
CA ILE A 294 18.99 -0.01 -23.26
C ILE A 294 18.34 -0.63 -22.02
N PHE A 295 17.53 0.15 -21.31
CA PHE A 295 16.81 -0.32 -20.12
C PHE A 295 15.90 -1.50 -20.45
N TYR A 296 15.16 -1.44 -21.56
CA TYR A 296 14.26 -2.50 -21.96
C TYR A 296 15.00 -3.80 -22.27
N VAL A 297 16.15 -3.74 -22.93
CA VAL A 297 17.02 -4.93 -23.15
C VAL A 297 17.44 -5.55 -21.82
N PHE A 298 17.85 -4.72 -20.84
CA PHE A 298 18.17 -5.21 -19.50
C PHE A 298 16.95 -5.83 -18.81
N CYS A 299 15.77 -5.20 -18.90
CA CYS A 299 14.53 -5.75 -18.34
C CYS A 299 14.15 -7.10 -18.94
N LEU A 300 14.33 -7.32 -20.24
CA LEU A 300 14.07 -8.62 -20.88
C LEU A 300 14.99 -9.70 -20.33
N TYR A 301 16.28 -9.39 -20.14
CA TYR A 301 17.25 -10.29 -19.54
C TYR A 301 16.88 -10.62 -18.09
N ASP A 302 16.59 -9.61 -17.27
CA ASP A 302 16.21 -9.77 -15.87
C ASP A 302 14.89 -10.56 -15.73
N ALA A 303 13.91 -10.30 -16.59
CA ALA A 303 12.65 -11.04 -16.64
C ALA A 303 12.87 -12.53 -16.95
N ALA A 304 13.74 -12.85 -17.92
CA ALA A 304 14.08 -14.22 -18.26
C ALA A 304 14.72 -14.95 -17.08
N ILE A 305 15.69 -14.32 -16.41
CA ILE A 305 16.33 -14.87 -15.20
C ILE A 305 15.30 -15.08 -14.09
N PHE A 306 14.44 -14.11 -13.86
CA PHE A 306 13.40 -14.19 -12.83
C PHE A 306 12.48 -15.39 -13.06
N VAL A 307 12.05 -15.63 -14.30
CA VAL A 307 11.23 -16.80 -14.66
C VAL A 307 11.97 -18.11 -14.41
N ILE A 308 13.26 -18.20 -14.77
CA ILE A 308 14.09 -19.38 -14.53
C ILE A 308 14.18 -19.66 -13.01
N LYS A 309 14.51 -18.65 -12.21
CA LYS A 309 14.58 -18.77 -10.74
C LYS A 309 13.24 -19.22 -10.16
N LYS A 310 12.12 -18.65 -10.61
CA LYS A 310 10.76 -19.02 -10.16
C LYS A 310 10.45 -20.49 -10.46
N ARG A 311 10.79 -20.98 -11.66
CA ARG A 311 10.59 -22.39 -12.06
C ARG A 311 11.47 -23.35 -11.24
N LEU A 312 12.74 -23.01 -11.03
CA LEU A 312 13.65 -23.82 -10.22
C LEU A 312 13.18 -23.93 -8.76
N LYS A 313 12.64 -22.84 -8.19
CA LYS A 313 12.07 -22.86 -6.84
C LYS A 313 10.83 -23.74 -6.77
N ALA A 314 9.95 -23.66 -7.78
CA ALA A 314 8.76 -24.51 -7.85
C ALA A 314 9.09 -26.00 -8.02
N ALA A 315 10.18 -26.35 -8.69
CA ALA A 315 10.62 -27.74 -8.85
C ALA A 315 11.25 -28.35 -7.59
N ARG A 316 11.58 -27.54 -6.57
CA ARG A 316 12.16 -27.99 -5.29
C ARG A 316 11.14 -28.14 -4.16
N LEU A 317 9.90 -27.72 -4.39
CA LEU A 317 8.78 -27.79 -3.43
C LEU A 317 7.85 -28.94 -3.81
#